data_AF-A0A844FRC9-F1
#
_entry.id   AF-A0A844FRC9-F1
#
_cell.length_a   1.000
_cell.length_b   1.000
_cell.length_c   1.000
_cell.angle_alpha   90.00
_cell.angle_beta   90.00
_cell.angle_gamma   90.00
#
_symmetry.space_group_name_H-M   'P 1'
#
loop_
_entity.id
_entity.type
_entity.pdbx_description
1 polymer ?
#
loop_
_entity_poly.entity_id
_entity_poly.type
_entity_poly.pdbx_seq_one_letter_code
_entity_poly.pdbx_strand_id
1 'polypeptide(L)'
;MRQGKELNGPWRMMYSLKIIRKENIFFRKDLRVGEDTIFTNKYLAVADVIYMIDESLYYLHNNDGSAIETYNLDVNRMISGKLQLIQAKNELCDELKQKGIDAYELWGGEYILSSVQIGYALAKDKKLSFAGKCKALKSYHLNSLVENQWNRLKIKDIIESKSIKAIPVFLLKINWIAITELMLILFCKMGFKIS
;
A
#
# COMPACT_ATOMS: atom_id res chain seq x y z
N MET A 1 12.51 9.45 12.90
CA MET A 1 11.72 9.45 11.65
C MET A 1 11.67 8.04 11.08
N ARG A 2 10.48 7.45 10.86
CA ARG A 2 10.39 6.23 10.03
C ARG A 2 10.49 6.65 8.57
N GLN A 3 11.64 6.42 7.94
CA GLN A 3 11.73 6.39 6.48
C GLN A 3 10.82 5.25 5.96
N GLY A 4 10.03 5.50 4.92
CA GLY A 4 9.36 4.44 4.17
C GLY A 4 7.87 4.19 4.44
N LYS A 5 7.16 5.03 5.21
CA LYS A 5 5.70 5.13 5.04
C LYS A 5 5.41 6.29 4.10
N GLU A 6 4.63 6.05 3.06
CA GLU A 6 3.96 7.12 2.32
C GLU A 6 3.18 7.96 3.32
N LEU A 7 3.69 9.14 3.64
CA LEU A 7 2.99 10.12 4.47
C LEU A 7 2.00 10.85 3.56
N ASN A 8 0.94 10.15 3.14
CA ASN A 8 -0.17 10.73 2.38
C ASN A 8 -1.23 11.34 3.31
N GLY A 9 -0.94 11.41 4.61
CA GLY A 9 -1.83 11.98 5.60
C GLY A 9 -2.11 13.45 5.28
N PRO A 10 -3.37 13.88 5.22
CA PRO A 10 -3.72 15.23 4.79
C PRO A 10 -3.18 16.31 5.73
N TRP A 11 -2.90 15.96 6.99
CA TRP A 11 -2.40 16.89 8.01
C TRP A 11 -1.04 17.52 7.71
N ARG A 12 -0.27 17.02 6.73
CA ARG A 12 1.02 17.62 6.33
C ARG A 12 0.91 18.70 5.25
N MET A 13 -0.28 18.87 4.67
CA MET A 13 -0.53 19.78 3.56
C MET A 13 -1.55 20.84 3.97
N MET A 14 -1.34 22.07 3.51
CA MET A 14 -2.37 23.11 3.58
C MET A 14 -3.12 23.14 2.25
N TYR A 15 -4.44 23.03 2.32
CA TYR A 15 -5.30 22.94 1.14
C TYR A 15 -6.08 24.24 0.91
N SER A 16 -6.20 24.65 -0.34
CA SER A 16 -7.09 25.75 -0.72
C SER A 16 -8.55 25.31 -0.60
N LEU A 17 -9.27 25.92 0.33
CA LEU A 17 -10.71 25.69 0.51
C LEU A 17 -11.50 26.01 -0.76
N LYS A 18 -11.03 26.98 -1.56
CA LYS A 18 -11.64 27.35 -2.85
C LYS A 18 -11.59 26.18 -3.83
N ILE A 19 -10.43 25.50 -3.95
CA ILE A 19 -10.26 24.34 -4.83
C ILE A 19 -11.13 23.18 -4.35
N ILE A 20 -11.07 22.87 -3.05
CA ILE A 20 -11.85 21.77 -2.44
C ILE A 20 -13.35 21.93 -2.76
N ARG A 21 -13.89 23.14 -2.58
CA ARG A 21 -15.31 23.43 -2.85
C ARG A 21 -15.65 23.38 -4.34
N LYS A 22 -14.80 23.97 -5.19
CA LYS A 22 -15.00 24.01 -6.64
C LYS A 22 -15.01 22.61 -7.25
N GLU A 23 -14.05 21.77 -6.85
CA GLU A 23 -13.84 20.42 -7.40
C GLU A 23 -14.59 19.34 -6.59
N ASN A 24 -15.36 19.75 -5.58
CA ASN A 24 -16.20 18.89 -4.75
C ASN A 24 -15.44 17.70 -4.13
N ILE A 25 -14.32 18.01 -3.48
CA ILE A 25 -13.41 17.01 -2.89
C ILE A 25 -13.79 16.77 -1.43
N PHE A 26 -13.99 15.51 -1.06
CA PHE A 26 -14.35 15.10 0.30
C PHE A 26 -13.76 13.74 0.63
N PHE A 27 -13.58 13.50 1.94
CA PHE A 27 -13.21 12.19 2.45
C PHE A 27 -14.33 11.18 2.16
N ARG A 28 -13.95 10.06 1.56
CA ARG A 28 -14.84 8.94 1.30
C ARG A 28 -15.23 8.27 2.61
N LYS A 29 -16.52 8.32 2.94
CA LYS A 29 -17.07 7.75 4.20
C LYS A 29 -17.22 6.23 4.15
N ASP A 30 -17.21 5.65 2.95
CA ASP A 30 -17.28 4.22 2.71
C ASP A 30 -15.93 3.51 2.91
N LEU A 31 -14.83 4.27 2.92
CA LEU A 31 -13.50 3.74 3.18
C LEU A 31 -13.18 3.78 4.67
N ARG A 32 -12.76 2.64 5.21
CA ARG A 32 -12.31 2.54 6.60
C ARG A 32 -10.84 2.93 6.79
N VAL A 33 -10.04 2.79 5.73
CA VAL A 33 -8.61 3.14 5.68
C VAL A 33 -8.27 3.59 4.26
N GLY A 34 -7.48 4.65 4.15
CA GLY A 34 -6.94 5.13 2.87
C GLY A 34 -7.80 6.21 2.21
N GLU A 35 -8.84 6.69 2.88
CA GLU A 35 -9.62 7.88 2.56
C GLU A 35 -8.72 9.11 2.38
N ASP A 36 -7.70 9.25 3.22
CA ASP A 36 -6.66 10.28 3.16
C ASP A 36 -5.90 10.29 1.84
N THR A 37 -5.53 9.09 1.37
CA THR A 37 -4.82 8.91 0.11
C THR A 37 -5.68 9.35 -1.07
N ILE A 38 -6.96 8.96 -1.08
CA ILE A 38 -7.88 9.34 -2.16
C ILE A 38 -8.13 10.85 -2.15
N PHE A 39 -8.40 11.44 -0.98
CA PHE A 39 -8.60 12.88 -0.83
C PHE A 39 -7.40 13.68 -1.34
N THR A 40 -6.20 13.33 -0.85
CA THR A 40 -4.96 14.02 -1.20
C THR A 40 -4.67 13.94 -2.69
N ASN A 41 -4.76 12.76 -3.29
CA ASN A 41 -4.43 12.60 -4.70
C ASN A 41 -5.47 13.24 -5.62
N LYS A 42 -6.75 13.24 -5.24
CA LYS A 42 -7.78 13.99 -5.95
C LYS A 42 -7.50 15.49 -5.93
N TYR A 43 -7.04 16.03 -4.80
CA TYR A 43 -6.64 17.43 -4.71
C TYR A 43 -5.39 17.74 -5.54
N LEU A 44 -4.35 16.90 -5.45
CA LEU A 44 -3.11 17.10 -6.21
C LEU A 44 -3.34 17.07 -7.72
N ALA A 45 -4.27 16.25 -8.19
CA ALA A 45 -4.57 16.13 -9.62
C ALA A 45 -5.27 17.36 -10.23
N VAL A 46 -5.83 18.26 -9.40
CA VAL A 46 -6.55 19.46 -9.86
C VAL A 46 -5.89 20.76 -9.39
N ALA A 47 -4.80 20.67 -8.63
CA ALA A 47 -4.07 21.84 -8.16
C ALA A 47 -3.16 22.39 -9.27
N ASP A 48 -3.38 23.63 -9.67
CA ASP A 48 -2.57 24.29 -10.71
C ASP A 48 -1.15 24.58 -10.24
N VAL A 49 -0.98 24.90 -8.95
CA VAL A 49 0.30 25.28 -8.35
C VAL A 49 0.44 24.64 -6.97
N ILE A 50 1.61 24.05 -6.71
CA ILE A 50 1.98 23.46 -5.44
C ILE A 50 3.25 24.17 -4.94
N TYR A 51 3.20 24.68 -3.72
CA TYR A 51 4.36 25.26 -3.02
C TYR A 51 4.87 24.26 -1.99
N MET A 52 6.20 24.16 -1.85
CA MET A 52 6.85 23.33 -0.84
C MET A 52 7.64 24.20 0.12
N ILE A 53 7.58 23.86 1.40
CA ILE A 53 8.37 24.47 2.46
C ILE A 53 9.27 23.36 3.01
N ASP A 54 10.58 23.55 2.91
CA ASP A 54 11.59 22.63 3.45
C ASP A 54 11.99 23.03 4.88
N GLU A 55 10.99 23.27 5.72
CA GLU A 55 11.15 23.62 7.13
C GLU A 55 10.25 22.74 7.98
N SER A 56 10.75 22.32 9.14
CA SER A 56 9.98 21.50 10.07
C SER A 56 9.03 22.38 10.87
N LEU A 57 7.78 22.46 10.40
CA LEU A 57 6.73 23.26 11.05
C LEU A 57 5.96 22.48 12.15
N TYR A 58 6.00 21.15 12.13
CA TYR A 58 5.24 20.30 13.05
C TYR A 58 6.02 19.06 13.49
N TYR A 59 5.82 18.65 14.73
CA TYR A 59 6.31 17.38 15.28
C TYR A 59 5.16 16.39 15.43
N LEU A 60 5.28 15.23 14.77
CA LEU A 60 4.35 14.12 14.94
C LEU A 60 4.84 13.22 16.08
N HIS A 61 3.97 12.97 17.05
CA HIS A 61 4.20 11.99 18.10
C HIS A 61 3.31 10.77 17.86
N ASN A 62 3.84 9.57 18.11
CA ASN A 62 3.03 8.35 18.11
C ASN A 62 2.53 8.12 19.53
N ASN A 63 1.23 7.82 19.66
CA ASN A 63 0.65 7.36 20.91
C ASN A 63 0.55 5.83 20.87
N ASP A 64 0.95 5.20 21.97
CA ASP A 64 0.75 3.75 22.17
C ASP A 64 -0.74 3.42 22.09
N GLY A 65 -1.10 2.33 21.41
CA GLY A 65 -2.50 1.96 21.21
C GLY A 65 -3.23 2.78 20.13
N SER A 66 -2.50 3.47 19.25
CA SER A 66 -3.10 4.19 18.13
C SER A 66 -4.01 3.29 17.27
N ALA A 67 -4.98 3.91 16.59
CA ALA A 67 -5.87 3.20 15.65
C ALA A 67 -5.08 2.42 14.58
N ILE A 68 -3.92 2.96 14.17
CA ILE A 68 -3.00 2.33 13.21
C ILE A 68 -2.36 1.07 13.79
N GLU A 69 -1.92 1.11 15.05
CA GLU A 69 -1.34 -0.06 15.72
C GLU A 69 -2.38 -1.18 15.86
N THR A 70 -3.58 -0.83 16.32
CA THR A 70 -4.68 -1.80 16.51
C THR A 70 -5.17 -2.40 15.18
N TYR A 71 -5.19 -1.62 14.10
CA TYR A 71 -5.57 -2.08 12.76
C TYR A 71 -4.57 -3.11 12.20
N ASN A 72 -3.27 -2.93 12.45
CA ASN A 72 -2.23 -3.83 11.93
C ASN A 72 -2.12 -5.17 12.67
N LEU A 73 -2.82 -5.34 13.81
CA LEU A 73 -2.81 -6.59 14.57
C LEU A 73 -3.71 -7.68 13.96
N ASP A 74 -4.64 -7.32 13.08
CA ASP A 74 -5.52 -8.26 12.38
C ASP A 74 -5.20 -8.29 10.89
N VAL A 75 -4.51 -9.35 10.47
CA VAL A 75 -4.04 -9.52 9.09
C VAL A 75 -5.20 -9.59 8.08
N ASN A 76 -6.35 -10.15 8.47
CA ASN A 76 -7.51 -10.20 7.58
C ASN A 76 -8.10 -8.81 7.35
N ARG A 77 -8.19 -7.99 8.40
CA ARG A 77 -8.63 -6.59 8.27
C ARG A 77 -7.67 -5.77 7.43
N MET A 78 -6.36 -6.02 7.55
CA MET A 78 -5.34 -5.39 6.71
C MET A 78 -5.53 -5.75 5.23
N ILE A 79 -5.72 -7.04 4.92
CA ILE A 79 -5.97 -7.51 3.55
C ILE A 79 -7.23 -6.85 2.98
N SER A 80 -8.34 -6.89 3.71
CA SER A 80 -9.61 -6.33 3.24
C SER A 80 -9.51 -4.82 2.98
N GLY A 81 -8.85 -4.06 3.87
CA GLY A 81 -8.70 -2.62 3.66
C GLY A 81 -7.76 -2.28 2.50
N LYS A 82 -6.70 -3.06 2.27
CA LYS A 82 -5.85 -2.89 1.09
C LYS A 82 -6.62 -3.15 -0.20
N LEU A 83 -7.48 -4.18 -0.25
CA LEU A 83 -8.34 -4.45 -1.41
C LEU A 83 -9.35 -3.32 -1.66
N GLN A 84 -9.98 -2.80 -0.61
CA GLN A 84 -10.87 -1.64 -0.71
C GLN A 84 -10.13 -0.41 -1.25
N LEU A 85 -8.91 -0.15 -0.78
CA LEU A 85 -8.12 0.98 -1.24
C LEU A 85 -7.69 0.85 -2.71
N ILE A 86 -7.32 -0.37 -3.15
CA ILE A 86 -7.00 -0.62 -4.58
C ILE A 86 -8.21 -0.29 -5.45
N GLN A 87 -9.40 -0.72 -5.05
CA GLN A 87 -10.63 -0.45 -5.79
C GLN A 87 -10.89 1.06 -5.88
N ALA A 88 -10.76 1.78 -4.75
CA ALA A 88 -10.92 3.23 -4.72
C ALA A 88 -9.89 3.98 -5.56
N LYS A 89 -8.64 3.47 -5.63
CA LYS A 89 -7.60 4.01 -6.51
C LYS A 89 -7.91 3.76 -7.98
N ASN A 90 -8.45 2.59 -8.32
CA ASN A 90 -8.88 2.31 -9.69
C ASN A 90 -10.00 3.27 -10.13
N GLU A 91 -11.00 3.46 -9.28
CA GLU A 91 -12.08 4.45 -9.53
C GLU A 91 -11.52 5.86 -9.71
N LEU A 92 -10.56 6.28 -8.86
CA LEU A 92 -9.89 7.58 -9.01
C LEU A 92 -9.12 7.66 -10.34
N CYS A 93 -8.40 6.62 -10.74
CA CYS A 93 -7.71 6.59 -12.03
C CYS A 93 -8.69 6.74 -13.20
N ASP A 94 -9.85 6.08 -13.14
CA ASP A 94 -10.88 6.20 -14.17
C ASP A 94 -11.46 7.62 -14.22
N GLU A 95 -11.73 8.25 -13.07
CA GLU A 95 -12.14 9.66 -12.97
C GLU A 95 -11.08 10.62 -13.57
N LEU A 96 -9.80 10.42 -13.23
CA LEU A 96 -8.71 11.27 -13.70
C LEU A 96 -8.43 11.10 -15.19
N LYS A 97 -8.58 9.89 -15.71
CA LYS A 97 -8.41 9.60 -17.13
C LYS A 97 -9.44 10.32 -17.99
N GLN A 98 -10.68 10.46 -17.51
CA GLN A 98 -11.71 11.28 -18.18
C GLN A 98 -11.33 12.77 -18.26
N LYS A 99 -10.46 13.24 -17.35
CA LYS A 99 -9.88 14.58 -17.36
C LYS A 99 -8.54 14.67 -18.11
N GLY A 100 -8.12 13.60 -18.79
CA GLY A 100 -6.86 13.54 -19.55
C GLY A 100 -5.62 13.27 -18.70
N ILE A 101 -5.76 12.83 -17.45
CA ILE A 101 -4.66 12.53 -16.53
C ILE A 101 -4.56 11.00 -16.37
N ASP A 102 -3.48 10.39 -16.84
CA ASP A 102 -3.21 8.97 -16.60
C ASP A 102 -2.39 8.78 -15.32
N ALA A 103 -3.05 8.32 -14.26
CA ALA A 103 -2.46 8.07 -12.95
C ALA A 103 -2.24 6.57 -12.65
N TYR A 104 -2.51 5.68 -13.61
CA TYR A 104 -2.57 4.24 -13.32
C TYR A 104 -1.22 3.67 -12.83
N GLU A 105 -0.11 4.17 -13.38
CA GLU A 105 1.23 3.65 -13.07
C GLU A 105 1.76 4.09 -11.69
N LEU A 106 1.16 5.12 -11.09
CA LEU A 106 1.63 5.69 -9.82
C LEU A 106 1.50 4.70 -8.64
N TRP A 107 0.62 3.70 -8.75
CA TRP A 107 0.27 2.80 -7.65
C TRP A 107 0.93 1.42 -7.75
N GLY A 108 1.53 1.07 -8.89
CA GLY A 108 1.93 -0.30 -9.19
C GLY A 108 2.91 -0.90 -8.19
N GLY A 109 3.90 -0.11 -7.76
CA GLY A 109 4.88 -0.53 -6.76
C GLY A 109 4.25 -0.85 -5.41
N GLU A 110 3.25 -0.08 -4.98
CA GLU A 110 2.57 -0.27 -3.69
C GLU A 110 1.81 -1.59 -3.64
N TYR A 111 1.18 -2.00 -4.75
CA TYR A 111 0.39 -3.24 -4.81
C TYR A 111 1.32 -4.46 -4.68
N ILE A 112 2.47 -4.41 -5.36
CA ILE A 112 3.50 -5.43 -5.31
C ILE A 112 4.10 -5.53 -3.90
N LEU A 113 4.50 -4.40 -3.30
CA LEU A 113 5.06 -4.36 -1.96
C LEU A 113 4.04 -4.78 -0.89
N SER A 114 2.76 -4.52 -1.12
CA SER A 114 1.67 -4.97 -0.25
C SER A 114 1.54 -6.49 -0.20
N SER A 115 1.74 -7.22 -1.31
CA SER A 115 1.78 -8.69 -1.28
C SER A 115 2.89 -9.20 -0.36
N VAL A 116 4.09 -8.59 -0.43
CA VAL A 116 5.23 -8.94 0.45
C VAL A 116 4.91 -8.61 1.91
N GLN A 117 4.34 -7.42 2.17
CA GLN A 117 3.96 -6.99 3.51
C GLN A 117 2.92 -7.93 4.13
N ILE A 118 1.91 -8.34 3.35
CA ILE A 118 0.89 -9.29 3.78
C ILE A 118 1.52 -10.63 4.13
N GLY A 119 2.38 -11.18 3.25
CA GLY A 119 3.07 -12.43 3.55
C GLY A 119 3.92 -12.35 4.82
N TYR A 120 4.61 -11.23 5.03
CA TYR A 120 5.40 -11.03 6.25
C TYR A 120 4.54 -10.90 7.52
N ALA A 121 3.36 -10.27 7.42
CA ALA A 121 2.40 -10.21 8.52
C ALA A 121 1.79 -11.59 8.84
N LEU A 122 1.40 -12.35 7.81
CA LEU A 122 0.92 -13.72 7.92
C LEU A 122 1.97 -14.65 8.54
N ALA A 123 3.24 -14.49 8.17
CA ALA A 123 4.33 -15.26 8.74
C ALA A 123 4.44 -15.10 10.28
N LYS A 124 4.15 -13.89 10.80
CA LYS A 124 4.13 -13.58 12.24
C LYS A 124 2.85 -14.01 12.95
N ASP A 125 1.75 -14.17 12.22
CA ASP A 125 0.49 -14.62 12.80
C ASP A 125 0.61 -16.05 13.35
N LYS A 126 0.23 -16.23 14.63
CA LYS A 126 0.32 -17.54 15.31
C LYS A 126 -1.00 -18.32 15.29
N LYS A 127 -2.09 -17.70 14.83
CA LYS A 127 -3.45 -18.27 14.90
C LYS A 127 -3.79 -19.05 13.63
N LEU A 128 -3.35 -18.57 12.47
CA LEU A 128 -3.63 -19.18 11.17
C LEU A 128 -2.70 -20.38 10.92
N SER A 129 -3.28 -21.46 10.40
CA SER A 129 -2.53 -22.59 9.85
C SER A 129 -1.75 -22.16 8.61
N PHE A 130 -0.70 -22.91 8.26
CA PHE A 130 0.09 -22.64 7.04
C PHE A 130 -0.77 -22.58 5.77
N ALA A 131 -1.73 -23.50 5.63
CA ALA A 131 -2.69 -23.48 4.53
C ALA A 131 -3.58 -22.23 4.56
N GLY A 132 -4.01 -21.80 5.75
CA GLY A 132 -4.77 -20.57 5.95
C GLY A 132 -3.99 -19.33 5.53
N LYS A 133 -2.70 -19.26 5.87
CA LYS A 133 -1.79 -18.18 5.44
C LYS A 133 -1.64 -18.13 3.92
N CYS A 134 -1.35 -19.28 3.30
CA CYS A 134 -1.27 -19.38 1.84
C CYS A 134 -2.57 -18.92 1.16
N LYS A 135 -3.73 -19.31 1.71
CA LYS A 135 -5.05 -18.90 1.18
C LYS A 135 -5.25 -17.38 1.31
N ALA A 136 -4.92 -16.80 2.46
CA ALA A 136 -5.04 -15.38 2.70
C ALA A 136 -4.14 -14.56 1.75
N LEU A 137 -2.87 -14.93 1.61
CA LEU A 137 -1.95 -14.28 0.67
C LEU A 137 -2.45 -14.38 -0.78
N LYS A 138 -2.92 -15.55 -1.21
CA LYS A 138 -3.51 -15.73 -2.56
C LYS A 138 -4.69 -14.78 -2.80
N SER A 139 -5.55 -14.57 -1.81
CA SER A 139 -6.74 -13.73 -1.97
C SER A 139 -6.42 -12.27 -2.35
N TYR A 140 -5.27 -11.76 -1.89
CA TYR A 140 -4.77 -10.45 -2.30
C TYR A 140 -3.96 -10.53 -3.59
N HIS A 141 -2.99 -11.45 -3.66
CA HIS A 141 -2.01 -11.53 -4.74
C HIS A 141 -2.64 -11.84 -6.11
N LEU A 142 -3.72 -12.63 -6.12
CA LEU A 142 -4.45 -13.00 -7.34
C LEU A 142 -5.67 -12.10 -7.60
N ASN A 143 -5.79 -10.97 -6.90
CA ASN A 143 -6.74 -9.94 -7.29
C ASN A 143 -6.34 -9.40 -8.68
N SER A 144 -7.29 -9.24 -9.60
CA SER A 144 -7.01 -8.85 -10.99
C SER A 144 -6.22 -7.55 -11.12
N LEU A 145 -6.49 -6.55 -10.27
CA LEU A 145 -5.78 -5.27 -10.28
C LEU A 145 -4.33 -5.42 -9.78
N VAL A 146 -4.09 -6.33 -8.84
CA VAL A 146 -2.75 -6.65 -8.32
C VAL A 146 -1.98 -7.49 -9.32
N GLU A 147 -2.59 -8.53 -9.88
CA GLU A 147 -2.01 -9.42 -10.88
C GLU A 147 -1.57 -8.64 -12.13
N ASN A 148 -2.37 -7.65 -12.57
CA ASN A 148 -1.99 -6.77 -13.68
C ASN A 148 -0.67 -6.03 -13.41
N GLN A 149 -0.41 -5.59 -12.18
CA GLN A 149 0.85 -4.93 -11.83
C GLN A 149 2.01 -5.93 -11.80
N TRP A 150 1.78 -7.12 -11.25
CA TRP A 150 2.78 -8.19 -11.29
C TRP A 150 3.16 -8.52 -12.72
N ASN A 151 2.22 -8.61 -13.65
CA ASN A 151 2.47 -8.91 -15.06
C ASN A 151 3.39 -7.87 -15.73
N ARG A 152 3.27 -6.60 -15.35
CA ARG A 152 4.13 -5.51 -15.85
C ARG A 152 5.56 -5.57 -15.30
N LEU A 153 5.74 -6.02 -14.06
CA LEU A 153 7.07 -6.14 -13.46
C LEU A 153 7.90 -7.22 -14.16
N LYS A 154 9.06 -6.86 -14.71
CA LYS A 154 9.95 -7.80 -15.40
C LYS A 154 10.82 -8.53 -14.38
N ILE A 155 11.04 -9.83 -14.63
CA ILE A 155 11.90 -10.66 -13.77
C ILE A 155 13.34 -10.13 -13.74
N LYS A 156 13.84 -9.61 -14.88
CA LYS A 156 15.17 -9.03 -15.00
C LYS A 156 15.40 -7.91 -13.97
N ASP A 157 14.44 -6.99 -13.85
CA ASP A 157 14.50 -5.84 -12.94
C ASP A 157 14.59 -6.29 -11.46
N ILE A 158 13.93 -7.40 -11.11
CA ILE A 158 13.99 -7.99 -9.76
C ILE A 158 15.38 -8.56 -9.49
N ILE A 159 15.94 -9.33 -10.43
CA ILE A 159 17.23 -10.01 -10.28
C ILE A 159 18.38 -9.00 -10.24
N GLU A 160 18.31 -7.94 -11.05
CA GLU A 160 19.34 -6.90 -11.12
C GLU A 160 19.49 -6.10 -9.82
N SER A 161 18.46 -6.09 -8.96
CA SER A 161 18.54 -5.46 -7.64
C SER A 161 19.60 -6.07 -6.72
N LYS A 162 20.03 -7.32 -6.98
CA LYS A 162 21.04 -8.08 -6.20
C LYS A 162 20.81 -8.03 -4.68
N SER A 163 19.56 -7.92 -4.25
CA SER A 163 19.18 -7.76 -2.85
C SER A 163 18.47 -9.01 -2.34
N ILE A 164 18.84 -9.46 -1.13
CA ILE A 164 18.12 -10.56 -0.45
C ILE A 164 16.63 -10.21 -0.22
N LYS A 165 16.30 -8.91 -0.12
CA LYS A 165 14.93 -8.42 0.02
C LYS A 165 14.11 -8.58 -1.27
N ALA A 166 14.74 -8.86 -2.41
CA ALA A 166 14.06 -9.12 -3.67
C ALA A 166 13.61 -10.58 -3.82
N ILE A 167 14.12 -11.51 -2.98
CA ILE A 167 13.73 -12.92 -3.05
C ILE A 167 12.21 -13.12 -2.83
N PRO A 168 11.56 -12.53 -1.80
CA PRO A 168 10.11 -12.62 -1.68
C PRO A 168 9.37 -12.09 -2.91
N VAL A 169 9.85 -10.99 -3.50
CA VAL A 169 9.25 -10.39 -4.70
C VAL A 169 9.36 -11.34 -5.89
N PHE A 170 10.53 -11.96 -6.08
CA PHE A 170 10.75 -12.94 -7.13
C PHE A 170 9.83 -14.16 -6.99
N LEU A 171 9.74 -14.75 -5.80
CA LEU A 171 8.90 -15.92 -5.54
C LEU A 171 7.41 -15.62 -5.77
N LEU A 172 6.95 -14.43 -5.36
CA LEU A 172 5.59 -13.97 -5.63
C LEU A 172 5.34 -13.72 -7.13
N LYS A 173 6.31 -13.16 -7.85
CA LYS A 173 6.21 -12.93 -9.31
C LYS A 173 5.99 -14.23 -10.08
N ILE A 174 6.56 -15.35 -9.64
CA ILE A 174 6.36 -16.67 -10.23
C ILE A 174 5.22 -17.47 -9.56
N ASN A 175 4.39 -16.82 -8.74
CA ASN A 175 3.26 -17.40 -8.02
C ASN A 175 3.60 -18.56 -7.06
N TRP A 176 4.85 -18.63 -6.57
CA TRP A 176 5.30 -19.62 -5.59
C TRP A 176 4.91 -19.22 -4.16
N ILE A 177 3.61 -19.11 -3.92
CA ILE A 177 3.04 -18.60 -2.65
C ILE A 177 3.48 -19.43 -1.44
N ALA A 178 3.40 -20.76 -1.51
CA ALA A 178 3.73 -21.62 -0.37
C ALA A 178 5.22 -21.53 0.02
N ILE A 179 6.10 -21.45 -0.98
CA ILE A 179 7.54 -21.29 -0.75
C ILE A 179 7.84 -19.91 -0.18
N THR A 180 7.15 -18.87 -0.69
CA THR A 180 7.23 -17.51 -0.13
C THR A 180 6.86 -17.50 1.34
N GLU A 181 5.72 -18.08 1.73
CA GLU A 181 5.26 -18.14 3.13
C GLU A 181 6.24 -18.90 4.02
N LEU A 182 6.74 -20.05 3.57
CA LEU A 182 7.70 -20.84 4.33
C LEU A 182 9.00 -20.06 4.57
N MET A 183 9.53 -19.41 3.53
CA MET A 183 10.72 -18.57 3.62
C MET A 183 10.49 -17.38 4.57
N LEU A 184 9.36 -16.69 4.49
CA LEU A 184 9.05 -15.55 5.36
C LEU A 184 8.89 -15.97 6.83
N ILE A 185 8.34 -17.16 7.10
CA ILE A 185 8.29 -17.75 8.45
C ILE A 185 9.71 -18.00 8.98
N LEU A 186 10.60 -18.57 8.16
CA LEU A 186 12.00 -18.79 8.54
C LEU A 186 12.71 -17.45 8.82
N PHE A 187 12.54 -16.46 7.96
CA PHE A 187 13.10 -15.12 8.14
C PHE A 187 12.62 -14.48 9.46
N CYS A 188 11.33 -14.61 9.78
CA CYS A 188 10.80 -14.13 11.06
C CYS A 188 11.43 -14.84 12.26
N LYS A 189 11.64 -16.17 12.20
CA LYS A 189 12.28 -16.95 13.26
C LYS A 189 13.75 -16.58 13.45
N MET A 190 14.45 -16.24 12.37
CA MET A 190 15.85 -15.79 12.39
C MET A 190 16.01 -14.32 12.84
N GLY A 191 14.92 -13.62 13.14
CA GLY A 191 14.95 -12.21 13.55
C GLY A 191 15.15 -11.23 12.38
N PHE A 192 15.03 -11.69 11.13
CA PHE A 192 15.17 -10.82 9.96
C PHE A 192 14.00 -9.84 9.88
N LYS A 193 14.32 -8.55 9.79
CA LYS A 193 13.34 -7.47 9.63
C LYS A 193 13.32 -7.05 8.16
N ILE A 194 12.17 -7.22 7.53
CA ILE A 194 11.85 -6.56 6.26
C ILE A 194 11.43 -5.13 6.64
N SER A 195 12.41 -4.28 6.94
CA SER A 195 12.26 -2.83 7.07
C SER A 195 12.84 -2.13 5.86
#